data_AF-A0A386WHA6-F1
#
_entry.id   AF-A0A386WHA6-F1
#
_cell.length_a   1.000
_cell.length_b   1.000
_cell.length_c   1.000
_cell.angle_alpha   90.00
_cell.angle_beta   90.00
_cell.angle_gamma   90.00
#
_symmetry.space_group_name_H-M   'P 1'
#
loop_
_entity.id
_entity.type
_entity.pdbx_description
1 polymer ?
#
loop_
_entity_poly.entity_id
_entity_poly.type
_entity_poly.pdbx_seq_one_letter_code
_entity_poly.pdbx_strand_id
1 'polypeptide(L)'
;MTADAPGPRPRRIPRGLVAAGAAGLAALILVVAALSGTVAAAPDDEPAGRAVSPEHLTAIRTAARACPALTPARLAGQLMAESGLDGRAERTASGGRGLAGLDDERWRTWAPWPDAQRTDAAANILALAHHMCDLAGQLRAAAVPGDPWRLSLAAFHTGLDAVREAEGVPSAAVPYVEEASRYAAYYGRQDGFAGTGPAGGEAERRQPKAVPAAYVRLVVRAGSVCPQVPPATVAAQLMASSGFDPNLLGDGGRKGVAQFRPELWRAHGPSGASPWDPQAAVPAVGATLCALRRELAALDGDPDLLALAAYRDGTDAVRHTGGDFDAGTQAFLRTVREFADFYALDGRLRGTPASSGAPATPTPTAKPPSSSVARPSTPTPTAGTSKEPEKPSAPVRPAGAKQLVGKETGLCATGGSGDGVRVVLRACREERAQWWTFASDGSVRVNGDLCLDVAWGEKRDGVPVQTAWCSGNPAQKWEWIESQGRRSLFNRATDRCLDVDGHAAGAPLNAWTCVFNVKQTWSLR
;
A
#
# COMPACT_ATOMS: atom_id res chain seq x y z
N MET A 1 39.99 54.44 -35.22
CA MET A 1 41.17 53.59 -35.50
C MET A 1 40.69 52.15 -35.51
N THR A 2 40.78 51.52 -36.70
CA THR A 2 40.77 50.09 -37.10
C THR A 2 40.66 49.01 -36.01
N ALA A 3 40.03 47.85 -36.22
CA ALA A 3 39.31 47.27 -37.36
C ALA A 3 38.43 46.09 -36.89
N ASP A 4 37.41 45.81 -37.70
CA ASP A 4 36.36 44.79 -37.61
C ASP A 4 36.67 43.66 -38.61
N ALA A 5 36.32 42.39 -38.34
CA ALA A 5 36.18 41.36 -39.38
C ALA A 5 35.40 40.10 -38.93
N PRO A 6 34.67 39.41 -39.85
CA PRO A 6 33.51 38.55 -39.55
C PRO A 6 33.71 37.04 -39.86
N GLY A 7 32.76 36.19 -39.44
CA GLY A 7 32.81 34.72 -39.56
C GLY A 7 32.34 34.09 -40.88
N PRO A 8 32.11 32.76 -40.93
CA PRO A 8 31.09 32.19 -41.83
C PRO A 8 30.24 31.03 -41.23
N ARG A 9 29.02 30.88 -41.78
CA ARG A 9 28.08 29.74 -41.62
C ARG A 9 28.18 28.73 -42.82
N PRO A 10 27.24 27.79 -43.07
CA PRO A 10 27.39 26.34 -42.90
C PRO A 10 27.31 25.55 -44.22
N ARG A 11 27.60 24.22 -44.23
CA ARG A 11 27.21 23.35 -45.36
C ARG A 11 26.65 21.99 -44.94
N ARG A 12 25.54 21.63 -45.61
CA ARG A 12 24.74 20.40 -45.53
C ARG A 12 25.46 19.22 -46.19
N ILE A 13 25.18 18.00 -45.71
CA ILE A 13 25.55 16.72 -46.33
C ILE A 13 24.29 16.01 -46.84
N PRO A 14 24.28 15.46 -48.07
CA PRO A 14 23.33 14.43 -48.47
C PRO A 14 23.97 13.07 -48.85
N ARG A 15 23.38 12.01 -48.28
CA ARG A 15 23.00 10.65 -48.78
C ARG A 15 23.86 9.88 -49.80
N GLY A 16 24.07 8.58 -49.50
CA GLY A 16 24.09 7.49 -50.51
C GLY A 16 24.84 6.20 -50.12
N LEU A 17 24.10 5.10 -49.92
CA LEU A 17 24.56 3.70 -49.72
C LEU A 17 25.22 3.08 -50.96
N VAL A 18 26.22 2.18 -50.81
CA VAL A 18 26.37 0.90 -51.57
C VAL A 18 27.21 -0.11 -50.75
N ALA A 19 26.81 -1.38 -50.80
CA ALA A 19 27.38 -2.55 -50.12
C ALA A 19 28.43 -3.34 -50.95
N ALA A 20 29.05 -4.34 -50.31
CA ALA A 20 29.55 -5.64 -50.84
C ALA A 20 31.07 -5.89 -51.03
N GLY A 21 31.47 -7.15 -50.75
CA GLY A 21 32.67 -7.87 -51.23
C GLY A 21 33.70 -8.21 -50.13
N ALA A 22 33.80 -9.40 -49.53
CA ALA A 22 33.98 -10.79 -50.01
C ALA A 22 35.42 -11.16 -50.46
N ALA A 23 36.01 -12.05 -49.64
CA ALA A 23 36.86 -13.22 -49.97
C ALA A 23 38.27 -13.08 -50.62
N GLY A 24 39.23 -13.77 -49.99
CA GLY A 24 40.20 -14.62 -50.70
C GLY A 24 41.66 -14.50 -50.28
N LEU A 25 42.18 -15.47 -49.52
CA LEU A 25 43.20 -16.40 -50.05
C LEU A 25 43.38 -17.61 -49.12
N ALA A 26 43.32 -18.81 -49.70
CA ALA A 26 43.61 -20.10 -49.08
C ALA A 26 44.75 -20.78 -49.86
N ALA A 27 45.73 -21.34 -49.13
CA ALA A 27 46.43 -22.61 -49.36
C ALA A 27 47.75 -22.61 -48.54
N LEU A 28 47.95 -23.42 -47.49
CA LEU A 28 48.09 -24.89 -47.37
C LEU A 28 49.57 -25.28 -47.23
N ILE A 29 50.02 -25.58 -46.00
CA ILE A 29 50.98 -26.68 -45.73
C ILE A 29 50.55 -27.40 -44.45
N LEU A 30 50.25 -28.69 -44.62
CA LEU A 30 50.02 -29.70 -43.60
C LEU A 30 51.35 -30.07 -42.91
N VAL A 31 51.37 -30.06 -41.58
CA VAL A 31 52.09 -31.06 -40.78
C VAL A 31 51.18 -31.47 -39.63
N VAL A 32 50.60 -32.66 -39.72
CA VAL A 32 50.01 -33.38 -38.59
C VAL A 32 51.09 -34.33 -38.08
N ALA A 33 51.52 -34.14 -36.84
CA ALA A 33 52.21 -35.18 -36.06
C ALA A 33 51.74 -35.09 -34.60
N ALA A 34 50.83 -36.01 -34.29
CA ALA A 34 50.40 -36.52 -33.01
C ALA A 34 51.11 -36.03 -31.74
N LEU A 35 50.37 -35.31 -30.90
CA LEU A 35 50.36 -35.55 -29.45
C LEU A 35 48.90 -35.72 -29.03
N SER A 36 48.52 -36.99 -28.83
CA SER A 36 47.28 -37.39 -28.18
C SER A 36 47.36 -37.02 -26.70
N GLY A 37 47.28 -35.73 -26.41
CA GLY A 37 46.88 -35.22 -25.10
C GLY A 37 45.42 -34.87 -25.21
N THR A 38 44.53 -35.78 -24.83
CA THR A 38 43.22 -35.37 -24.35
C THR A 38 43.48 -34.36 -23.24
N VAL A 39 43.26 -33.07 -23.49
CA VAL A 39 42.96 -32.15 -22.41
C VAL A 39 41.65 -32.70 -21.87
N ALA A 40 41.75 -33.56 -20.86
CA ALA A 40 40.64 -33.81 -19.97
C ALA A 40 40.21 -32.41 -19.52
N ALA A 41 39.01 -31.99 -19.94
CA ALA A 41 38.29 -31.01 -19.16
C ALA A 41 38.34 -31.56 -17.74
N ALA A 42 39.06 -30.88 -16.85
CA ALA A 42 38.92 -31.14 -15.43
C ALA A 42 37.40 -31.14 -15.18
N PRO A 43 36.85 -32.13 -14.46
CA PRO A 43 35.48 -31.98 -14.01
C PRO A 43 35.42 -30.63 -13.31
N ASP A 44 34.48 -29.77 -13.69
CA ASP A 44 34.16 -28.59 -12.91
C ASP A 44 34.02 -29.10 -11.46
N ASP A 45 34.96 -28.75 -10.58
CA ASP A 45 34.94 -29.13 -9.17
C ASP A 45 33.70 -28.46 -8.58
N GLU A 46 32.56 -29.14 -8.73
CA GLU A 46 31.29 -28.74 -8.14
C GLU A 46 31.57 -28.64 -6.64
N PRO A 47 31.44 -27.47 -6.01
CA PRO A 47 31.81 -27.35 -4.62
C PRO A 47 30.92 -28.31 -3.83
N ALA A 48 31.54 -29.26 -3.15
CA ALA A 48 30.85 -30.20 -2.28
C ALA A 48 30.32 -29.43 -1.07
N GLY A 49 29.19 -28.74 -1.23
CA GLY A 49 28.51 -28.05 -0.14
C GLY A 49 28.10 -29.06 0.93
N ARG A 50 28.28 -28.70 2.20
CA ARG A 50 27.91 -29.59 3.31
C ARG A 50 26.39 -29.76 3.35
N ALA A 51 25.93 -30.94 3.75
CA ALA A 51 24.50 -31.17 3.93
C ALA A 51 23.93 -30.26 5.02
N VAL A 52 22.77 -29.65 4.76
CA VAL A 52 22.03 -28.84 5.73
C VAL A 52 21.17 -29.78 6.59
N SER A 53 21.25 -29.65 7.92
CA SER A 53 20.42 -30.45 8.83
C SER A 53 18.92 -30.15 8.63
N PRO A 54 17.99 -31.07 8.94
CA PRO A 54 16.56 -30.81 8.83
C PRO A 54 16.08 -29.61 9.66
N GLU A 55 16.69 -29.39 10.82
CA GLU A 55 16.44 -28.23 11.68
C GLU A 55 16.85 -26.92 11.00
N HIS A 56 18.09 -26.86 10.47
CA HIS A 56 18.57 -25.70 9.71
C HIS A 56 17.73 -25.46 8.47
N LEU A 57 17.32 -26.51 7.74
CA LEU A 57 16.48 -26.38 6.55
C LEU A 57 15.12 -25.75 6.89
N THR A 58 14.55 -26.10 8.05
CA THR A 58 13.28 -25.53 8.53
C THR A 58 13.43 -24.04 8.85
N ALA A 59 14.51 -23.67 9.54
CA ALA A 59 14.84 -22.27 9.83
C ALA A 59 15.11 -21.48 8.53
N ILE A 60 15.86 -22.03 7.59
CA ILE A 60 16.19 -21.40 6.29
C ILE A 60 14.93 -21.14 5.47
N ARG A 61 14.03 -22.12 5.36
CA ARG A 61 12.75 -21.96 4.64
C ARG A 61 11.86 -20.90 5.27
N THR A 62 11.89 -20.81 6.60
CA THR A 62 11.12 -19.82 7.36
C THR A 62 11.69 -18.42 7.14
N ALA A 63 13.01 -18.27 7.29
CA ALA A 63 13.71 -17.01 7.13
C ALA A 63 13.70 -16.48 5.68
N ALA A 64 13.71 -17.37 4.68
CA ALA A 64 13.64 -16.99 3.26
C ALA A 64 12.36 -16.22 2.89
N ARG A 65 11.31 -16.28 3.72
CA ARG A 65 10.05 -15.53 3.49
C ARG A 65 10.16 -14.06 3.89
N ALA A 66 11.24 -13.65 4.55
CA ALA A 66 11.39 -12.30 5.08
C ALA A 66 11.29 -11.19 4.01
N CYS A 67 11.74 -11.45 2.78
CA CYS A 67 11.57 -10.55 1.65
C CYS A 67 11.82 -11.23 0.29
N PRO A 68 11.37 -10.63 -0.84
CA PRO A 68 11.52 -11.22 -2.16
C PRO A 68 12.96 -11.42 -2.64
N ALA A 69 13.96 -10.76 -2.05
CA ALA A 69 15.35 -10.97 -2.44
C ALA A 69 15.87 -12.37 -2.04
N LEU A 70 15.24 -13.02 -1.07
CA LEU A 70 15.71 -14.26 -0.49
C LEU A 70 14.98 -15.48 -1.08
N THR A 71 15.70 -16.58 -1.16
CA THR A 71 15.17 -17.93 -1.36
C THR A 71 15.87 -18.87 -0.38
N PRO A 72 15.31 -20.06 -0.08
CA PRO A 72 15.99 -21.02 0.79
C PRO A 72 17.41 -21.34 0.31
N ALA A 73 17.59 -21.50 -1.00
CA ALA A 73 18.89 -21.80 -1.62
C ALA A 73 19.87 -20.62 -1.49
N ARG A 74 19.42 -19.38 -1.70
CA ARG A 74 20.24 -18.17 -1.54
C ARG A 74 20.75 -18.01 -0.10
N LEU A 75 19.88 -18.22 0.89
CA LEU A 75 20.28 -18.18 2.30
C LEU A 75 21.28 -19.29 2.64
N ALA A 76 21.01 -20.53 2.22
CA ALA A 76 21.95 -21.64 2.44
C ALA A 76 23.31 -21.39 1.78
N GLY A 77 23.30 -20.83 0.57
CA GLY A 77 24.51 -20.47 -0.16
C GLY A 77 25.38 -19.46 0.59
N GLN A 78 24.77 -18.42 1.16
CA GLN A 78 25.48 -17.44 1.97
C GLN A 78 26.00 -18.03 3.29
N LEU A 79 25.19 -18.82 4.01
CA LEU A 79 25.62 -19.46 5.25
C LEU A 79 26.83 -20.39 5.02
N MET A 80 26.83 -21.10 3.89
CA MET A 80 27.96 -21.93 3.49
C MET A 80 29.19 -21.10 3.13
N ALA A 81 29.04 -19.99 2.40
CA ALA A 81 30.15 -19.09 2.08
C ALA A 81 30.73 -18.38 3.31
N GLU A 82 29.90 -18.05 4.31
CA GLU A 82 30.37 -17.38 5.53
C GLU A 82 31.16 -18.30 6.45
N SER A 83 30.54 -19.43 6.83
CA SER A 83 31.04 -20.27 7.94
C SER A 83 31.21 -21.73 7.56
N GLY A 84 30.90 -22.13 6.33
CA GLY A 84 30.81 -23.55 5.96
C GLY A 84 29.73 -24.28 6.76
N LEU A 85 28.64 -23.59 7.12
CA LEU A 85 27.58 -24.04 8.03
C LEU A 85 28.06 -24.37 9.46
N ASP A 86 29.19 -23.81 9.89
CA ASP A 86 29.72 -24.01 11.24
C ASP A 86 29.19 -22.96 12.22
N GLY A 87 28.31 -23.39 13.13
CA GLY A 87 27.80 -22.55 14.21
C GLY A 87 28.84 -22.08 15.22
N ARG A 88 30.05 -22.67 15.22
CA ARG A 88 31.15 -22.31 16.13
C ARG A 88 32.28 -21.53 15.46
N ALA A 89 32.10 -21.08 14.21
CA ALA A 89 33.13 -20.34 13.50
C ALA A 89 33.58 -19.09 14.28
N GLU A 90 34.87 -19.01 14.63
CA GLU A 90 35.44 -17.86 15.37
C GLU A 90 35.76 -16.66 14.46
N ARG A 91 35.84 -16.89 13.15
CA ARG A 91 35.99 -15.87 12.10
C ARG A 91 35.36 -16.38 10.81
N THR A 92 34.50 -15.58 10.19
CA THR A 92 33.85 -15.89 8.91
C THR A 92 34.48 -15.11 7.76
N ALA A 93 34.09 -15.42 6.53
CA ALA A 93 34.58 -14.77 5.31
C ALA A 93 34.43 -13.24 5.36
N SER A 94 33.33 -12.73 5.93
CA SER A 94 33.07 -11.29 6.06
C SER A 94 33.52 -10.69 7.40
N GLY A 95 34.36 -11.40 8.17
CA GLY A 95 34.94 -10.90 9.41
C GLY A 95 34.06 -11.01 10.67
N GLY A 96 32.88 -11.64 10.56
CA GLY A 96 32.01 -11.93 11.70
C GLY A 96 32.29 -13.28 12.34
N ARG A 97 31.31 -13.83 13.08
CA ARG A 97 31.40 -15.09 13.82
C ARG A 97 30.11 -15.90 13.76
N GLY A 98 30.22 -17.19 14.08
CA GLY A 98 29.11 -18.14 14.16
C GLY A 98 28.53 -18.48 12.79
N LEU A 99 27.36 -19.14 12.82
CA LEU A 99 26.72 -19.69 11.63
C LEU A 99 26.48 -18.65 10.52
N ALA A 100 26.04 -17.45 10.91
CA ALA A 100 25.63 -16.39 10.00
C ALA A 100 26.71 -15.35 9.67
N GLY A 101 27.89 -15.41 10.32
CA GLY A 101 28.95 -14.42 10.09
C GLY A 101 28.56 -12.99 10.49
N LEU A 102 27.64 -12.81 11.43
CA LEU A 102 27.26 -11.48 11.95
C LEU A 102 28.26 -11.05 13.03
N ASP A 103 28.86 -9.86 12.87
CA ASP A 103 29.62 -9.20 13.92
C ASP A 103 28.74 -8.82 15.15
N ASP A 104 29.35 -8.30 16.21
CA ASP A 104 28.67 -7.99 17.48
C ASP A 104 27.65 -6.87 17.36
N GLU A 105 27.88 -5.89 16.49
CA GLU A 105 26.95 -4.80 16.27
C GLU A 105 25.73 -5.26 15.47
N ARG A 106 25.95 -6.00 14.39
CA ARG A 106 24.90 -6.57 13.55
C ARG A 106 24.05 -7.55 14.36
N TRP A 107 24.65 -8.41 15.18
CA TRP A 107 23.90 -9.32 16.04
C TRP A 107 23.01 -8.57 17.04
N ARG A 108 23.55 -7.56 17.73
CA ARG A 108 22.77 -6.73 18.65
C ARG A 108 21.57 -6.06 17.97
N THR A 109 21.70 -5.76 16.68
CA THR A 109 20.66 -5.10 15.88
C THR A 109 19.62 -6.06 15.32
N TRP A 110 20.04 -7.26 14.91
CA TRP A 110 19.25 -8.19 14.13
C TRP A 110 18.83 -9.46 14.87
N ALA A 111 19.25 -9.63 16.13
CA ALA A 111 18.76 -10.69 17.00
C ALA A 111 17.22 -10.72 16.99
N PRO A 112 16.61 -11.87 16.69
CA PRO A 112 15.16 -11.95 16.46
C PRO A 112 14.36 -11.79 17.76
N TRP A 113 14.93 -12.07 18.93
CA TRP A 113 14.29 -11.83 20.23
C TRP A 113 15.34 -11.44 21.29
N PRO A 114 14.94 -10.82 22.42
CA PRO A 114 15.87 -10.23 23.39
C PRO A 114 16.92 -11.20 23.95
N ASP A 115 16.51 -12.43 24.25
CA ASP A 115 17.38 -13.46 24.83
C ASP A 115 17.93 -14.44 23.78
N ALA A 116 17.93 -14.05 22.51
CA ALA A 116 18.45 -14.89 21.43
C ALA A 116 19.95 -15.14 21.62
N GLN A 117 20.34 -16.41 21.63
CA GLN A 117 21.73 -16.80 21.77
C GLN A 117 22.40 -16.97 20.40
N ARG A 118 23.66 -16.54 20.28
CA ARG A 118 24.46 -16.76 19.05
C ARG A 118 24.72 -18.23 18.73
N THR A 119 24.55 -19.11 19.70
CA THR A 119 24.65 -20.56 19.51
C THR A 119 23.38 -21.18 18.94
N ASP A 120 22.26 -20.44 18.94
CA ASP A 120 21.00 -20.87 18.33
C ASP A 120 21.07 -20.66 16.81
N ALA A 121 21.02 -21.77 16.07
CA ALA A 121 21.09 -21.75 14.63
C ALA A 121 19.89 -21.03 13.99
N ALA A 122 18.68 -21.23 14.51
CA ALA A 122 17.47 -20.58 13.98
C ALA A 122 17.55 -19.06 14.20
N ALA A 123 18.05 -18.63 15.36
CA ALA A 123 18.24 -17.21 15.64
C ALA A 123 19.26 -16.56 14.67
N ASN A 124 20.36 -17.25 14.37
CA ASN A 124 21.35 -16.80 13.39
C ASN A 124 20.78 -16.67 11.98
N ILE A 125 20.07 -17.71 11.53
CA ILE A 125 19.50 -17.75 10.18
C ILE A 125 18.46 -16.63 10.00
N LEU A 126 17.61 -16.39 11.00
CA LEU A 126 16.63 -15.31 10.98
C LEU A 126 17.30 -13.93 11.01
N ALA A 127 18.28 -13.73 11.89
CA ALA A 127 19.02 -12.46 11.97
C ALA A 127 19.71 -12.12 10.64
N LEU A 128 20.32 -13.12 9.99
CA LEU A 128 20.93 -12.96 8.68
C LEU A 128 19.90 -12.55 7.63
N ALA A 129 18.77 -13.26 7.57
CA ALA A 129 17.71 -12.96 6.61
C ALA A 129 17.16 -11.54 6.77
N HIS A 130 16.89 -11.10 8.01
CA HIS A 130 16.44 -9.74 8.27
C HIS A 130 17.48 -8.70 7.83
N HIS A 131 18.75 -8.91 8.14
CA HIS A 131 19.80 -7.99 7.71
C HIS A 131 19.95 -7.93 6.18
N MET A 132 19.92 -9.08 5.51
CA MET A 132 19.99 -9.15 4.04
C MET A 132 18.80 -8.47 3.37
N CYS A 133 17.60 -8.61 3.93
CA CYS A 133 16.41 -7.91 3.44
C CYS A 133 16.51 -6.39 3.62
N ASP A 134 17.11 -5.94 4.71
CA ASP A 134 17.35 -4.52 4.97
C ASP A 134 18.33 -3.92 3.97
N LEU A 135 19.47 -4.60 3.74
CA LEU A 135 20.44 -4.22 2.71
C LEU A 135 19.77 -4.14 1.32
N ALA A 136 18.97 -5.14 0.95
CA ALA A 136 18.27 -5.15 -0.33
C ALA A 136 17.29 -3.97 -0.46
N GLY A 137 16.61 -3.61 0.63
CA GLY A 137 15.72 -2.44 0.68
C GLY A 137 16.48 -1.12 0.53
N GLN A 138 17.59 -0.95 1.26
CA GLN A 138 18.43 0.26 1.20
C GLN A 138 19.06 0.46 -0.18
N LEU A 139 19.50 -0.61 -0.83
CA LEU A 139 20.08 -0.57 -2.18
C LEU A 139 19.03 -0.27 -3.25
N ARG A 140 17.82 -0.82 -3.12
CA ARG A 140 16.69 -0.48 -3.99
C ARG A 140 16.30 0.99 -3.85
N ALA A 141 16.24 1.51 -2.62
CA ALA A 141 15.94 2.92 -2.37
C ALA A 141 17.00 3.86 -2.96
N ALA A 142 18.26 3.42 -3.00
CA ALA A 142 19.35 4.11 -3.66
C ALA A 142 19.41 3.89 -5.19
N ALA A 143 18.45 3.15 -5.77
CA ALA A 143 18.38 2.84 -7.21
C ALA A 143 19.65 2.19 -7.80
N VAL A 144 20.40 1.44 -6.98
CA VAL A 144 21.61 0.75 -7.45
C VAL A 144 21.21 -0.39 -8.41
N PRO A 145 21.72 -0.43 -9.65
CA PRO A 145 21.34 -1.44 -10.63
C PRO A 145 21.94 -2.82 -10.30
N GLY A 146 21.16 -3.88 -10.43
CA GLY A 146 21.63 -5.27 -10.28
C GLY A 146 20.63 -6.20 -9.61
N ASP A 147 21.01 -7.47 -9.45
CA ASP A 147 20.24 -8.43 -8.65
C ASP A 147 20.28 -8.02 -7.16
N PRO A 148 19.12 -7.80 -6.50
CA PRO A 148 19.09 -7.28 -5.13
C PRO A 148 19.81 -8.15 -4.11
N TRP A 149 19.81 -9.47 -4.29
CA TRP A 149 20.50 -10.38 -3.37
C TRP A 149 22.01 -10.32 -3.54
N ARG A 150 22.51 -10.32 -4.77
CA ARG A 150 23.95 -10.18 -5.06
C ARG A 150 24.52 -8.84 -4.58
N LEU A 151 23.79 -7.74 -4.76
CA LEU A 151 24.19 -6.45 -4.21
C LEU A 151 24.20 -6.46 -2.66
N SER A 152 23.23 -7.15 -2.05
CA SER A 152 23.19 -7.31 -0.58
C SER A 152 24.33 -8.17 -0.05
N LEU A 153 24.74 -9.21 -0.77
CA LEU A 153 25.93 -10.01 -0.43
C LEU A 153 27.19 -9.12 -0.44
N ALA A 154 27.33 -8.30 -1.48
CA ALA A 154 28.44 -7.36 -1.57
C ALA A 154 28.42 -6.38 -0.40
N ALA A 155 27.27 -5.79 -0.08
CA ALA A 155 27.13 -4.85 1.03
C ALA A 155 27.38 -5.51 2.39
N PHE A 156 26.99 -6.77 2.57
CA PHE A 156 27.29 -7.55 3.77
C PHE A 156 28.81 -7.71 3.97
N HIS A 157 29.52 -7.99 2.88
CA HIS A 157 30.95 -8.28 2.88
C HIS A 157 31.83 -7.01 2.99
N THR A 158 31.55 -5.98 2.19
CA THR A 158 32.40 -4.78 2.08
C THR A 158 31.79 -3.53 2.69
N GLY A 159 30.54 -3.59 3.15
CA GLY A 159 29.78 -2.43 3.61
C GLY A 159 28.93 -1.81 2.50
N LEU A 160 27.85 -1.15 2.93
CA LEU A 160 26.82 -0.58 2.04
C LEU A 160 27.34 0.58 1.18
N ASP A 161 28.19 1.44 1.76
CA ASP A 161 28.69 2.63 1.06
C ASP A 161 29.61 2.25 -0.11
N ALA A 162 30.44 1.21 0.06
CA ALA A 162 31.27 0.68 -1.03
C ALA A 162 30.44 0.23 -2.25
N VAL A 163 29.26 -0.38 -2.01
CA VAL A 163 28.35 -0.83 -3.09
C VAL A 163 27.68 0.37 -3.78
N ARG A 164 27.34 1.41 -3.02
CA ARG A 164 26.76 2.65 -3.57
C ARG A 164 27.78 3.41 -4.42
N GLU A 165 29.01 3.54 -3.92
CA GLU A 165 30.12 4.20 -4.64
C GLU A 165 30.50 3.45 -5.93
N ALA A 166 30.44 2.11 -5.90
CA ALA A 166 30.68 1.28 -7.08
C ALA A 166 29.49 1.22 -8.05
N GLU A 167 28.32 1.76 -7.67
CA GLU A 167 27.04 1.63 -8.39
C GLU A 167 26.73 0.17 -8.78
N GLY A 168 27.11 -0.78 -7.94
CA GLY A 168 27.10 -2.20 -8.27
C GLY A 168 27.95 -3.04 -7.31
N VAL A 169 28.33 -4.25 -7.71
CA VAL A 169 29.20 -5.12 -6.90
C VAL A 169 30.65 -4.60 -6.96
N PRO A 170 31.26 -4.16 -5.83
CA PRO A 170 32.65 -3.72 -5.81
C PRO A 170 33.59 -4.86 -6.14
N SER A 171 34.73 -4.56 -6.78
CA SER A 171 35.73 -5.58 -7.17
C SER A 171 36.22 -6.44 -6.01
N ALA A 172 36.37 -5.84 -4.81
CA ALA A 172 36.75 -6.55 -3.59
C ALA A 172 35.69 -7.58 -3.13
N ALA A 173 34.41 -7.38 -3.48
CA ALA A 173 33.32 -8.29 -3.12
C ALA A 173 33.08 -9.40 -4.15
N VAL A 174 33.59 -9.27 -5.38
CA VAL A 174 33.31 -10.22 -6.47
C VAL A 174 33.62 -11.68 -6.08
N PRO A 175 34.78 -12.02 -5.49
CA PRO A 175 35.07 -13.41 -5.14
C PRO A 175 34.04 -14.02 -4.18
N TYR A 176 33.65 -13.26 -3.14
CA TYR A 176 32.66 -13.68 -2.16
C TYR A 176 31.26 -13.84 -2.77
N VAL A 177 30.83 -12.88 -3.59
CA VAL A 177 29.51 -12.92 -4.24
C VAL A 177 29.38 -14.12 -5.18
N GLU A 178 30.43 -14.43 -5.95
CA GLU A 178 30.42 -15.59 -6.83
C GLU A 178 30.45 -16.90 -6.07
N GLU A 179 31.22 -16.99 -4.98
CA GLU A 179 31.24 -18.17 -4.13
C GLU A 179 29.88 -18.46 -3.49
N ALA A 180 29.24 -17.45 -2.88
CA ALA A 180 27.90 -17.58 -2.33
C ALA A 180 26.86 -17.93 -3.41
N SER A 181 26.98 -17.35 -4.61
CA SER A 181 26.10 -17.66 -5.75
C SER A 181 26.25 -19.11 -6.22
N ARG A 182 27.48 -19.63 -6.24
CA ARG A 182 27.77 -21.03 -6.59
C ARG A 182 27.17 -22.00 -5.58
N TYR A 183 27.31 -21.73 -4.28
CA TYR A 183 26.64 -22.55 -3.26
C TYR A 183 25.12 -22.43 -3.33
N ALA A 184 24.57 -21.26 -3.63
CA ALA A 184 23.13 -21.11 -3.82
C ALA A 184 22.62 -21.95 -5.01
N ALA A 185 23.38 -22.02 -6.11
CA ALA A 185 23.06 -22.90 -7.22
C ALA A 185 23.12 -24.38 -6.82
N TYR A 186 24.13 -24.78 -6.02
CA TYR A 186 24.25 -26.13 -5.47
C TYR A 186 23.03 -26.52 -4.61
N TYR A 187 22.68 -25.72 -3.60
CA TYR A 187 21.51 -26.00 -2.77
C TYR A 187 20.21 -25.94 -3.56
N GLY A 188 20.11 -25.08 -4.58
CA GLY A 188 18.93 -25.01 -5.45
C GLY A 188 18.59 -26.30 -6.20
N ARG A 189 19.56 -27.20 -6.38
CA ARG A 189 19.35 -28.55 -6.98
C ARG A 189 18.94 -29.61 -5.95
N GLN A 190 19.04 -29.32 -4.66
CA GLN A 190 18.76 -30.30 -3.60
C GLN A 190 17.27 -30.37 -3.26
N ASP A 191 16.84 -31.57 -2.91
CA ASP A 191 15.49 -31.81 -2.41
C ASP A 191 15.23 -30.98 -1.15
N GLY A 192 14.11 -30.27 -1.19
CA GLY A 192 13.68 -29.43 -0.09
C GLY A 192 14.14 -27.96 -0.15
N PHE A 193 15.01 -27.60 -1.08
CA PHE A 193 15.26 -26.20 -1.43
C PHE A 193 14.44 -25.75 -2.65
N ALA A 194 13.87 -26.70 -3.39
CA ALA A 194 12.86 -26.44 -4.41
C ALA A 194 11.55 -25.97 -3.77
N GLY A 195 11.26 -24.68 -3.88
CA GLY A 195 10.03 -24.09 -3.37
C GLY A 195 10.13 -22.57 -3.21
N THR A 196 9.31 -21.89 -4.00
CA THR A 196 9.11 -20.44 -4.08
C THR A 196 10.34 -19.65 -4.54
N GLY A 197 10.39 -19.39 -5.85
CA GLY A 197 11.08 -18.22 -6.37
C GLY A 197 10.61 -16.94 -5.67
N PRO A 198 11.30 -15.81 -5.87
CA PRO A 198 10.89 -14.53 -5.30
C PRO A 198 9.39 -14.36 -5.50
N ALA A 199 8.63 -14.18 -4.41
CA ALA A 199 7.26 -13.71 -4.47
C ALA A 199 7.30 -12.26 -4.98
N GLY A 200 7.68 -12.11 -6.25
CA GLY A 200 7.60 -10.90 -7.03
C GLY A 200 6.18 -10.83 -7.54
N GLY A 201 5.35 -10.16 -6.76
CA GLY A 201 4.05 -9.70 -7.20
C GLY A 201 3.85 -8.34 -6.60
N GLU A 202 3.74 -7.32 -7.46
CA GLU A 202 2.93 -6.13 -7.18
C GLU A 202 1.74 -6.52 -6.32
N ALA A 203 1.39 -5.67 -5.35
CA ALA A 203 0.32 -5.84 -4.37
C ALA A 203 -0.93 -6.59 -4.91
N GLU A 204 -0.84 -7.91 -5.01
CA GLU A 204 -1.98 -8.77 -5.24
C GLU A 204 -2.83 -8.58 -4.00
N ARG A 205 -4.11 -8.22 -4.20
CA ARG A 205 -5.03 -7.98 -3.10
C ARG A 205 -4.98 -9.18 -2.18
N ARG A 206 -4.34 -9.00 -1.01
CA ARG A 206 -4.24 -10.07 -0.01
C ARG A 206 -5.67 -10.50 0.31
N GLN A 207 -5.90 -11.80 0.32
CA GLN A 207 -7.18 -12.34 0.75
C GLN A 207 -7.14 -12.57 2.27
N PRO A 208 -8.25 -12.36 2.99
CA PRO A 208 -8.28 -12.63 4.41
C PRO A 208 -8.01 -14.13 4.67
N LYS A 209 -7.22 -14.43 5.72
CA LYS A 209 -6.90 -15.80 6.17
C LYS A 209 -7.39 -15.98 7.59
N ALA A 210 -7.67 -17.21 8.03
CA ALA A 210 -8.01 -17.43 9.43
C ALA A 210 -6.87 -16.96 10.35
N VAL A 211 -7.21 -16.34 11.49
CA VAL A 211 -6.19 -15.96 12.49
C VAL A 211 -5.48 -17.23 12.97
N PRO A 212 -4.14 -17.31 12.88
CA PRO A 212 -3.39 -18.46 13.38
C PRO A 212 -3.71 -18.73 14.84
N ALA A 213 -3.85 -20.01 15.21
CA ALA A 213 -4.25 -20.41 16.57
C ALA A 213 -3.32 -19.81 17.65
N ALA A 214 -2.02 -19.73 17.37
CA ALA A 214 -1.03 -19.13 18.25
C ALA A 214 -1.26 -17.62 18.52
N TYR A 215 -1.92 -16.91 17.60
CA TYR A 215 -2.16 -15.46 17.72
C TYR A 215 -3.53 -15.12 18.28
N VAL A 216 -4.49 -16.05 18.32
CA VAL A 216 -5.88 -15.78 18.79
C VAL A 216 -5.88 -15.09 20.15
N ARG A 217 -5.18 -15.66 21.16
CA ARG A 217 -5.15 -15.05 22.50
C ARG A 217 -4.46 -13.68 22.51
N LEU A 218 -3.42 -13.51 21.71
CA LEU A 218 -2.68 -12.25 21.62
C LEU A 218 -3.54 -11.15 20.97
N VAL A 219 -4.27 -11.50 19.91
CA VAL A 219 -5.21 -10.60 19.22
C VAL A 219 -6.37 -10.21 20.13
N VAL A 220 -6.94 -11.16 20.88
CA VAL A 220 -7.99 -10.87 21.86
C VAL A 220 -7.47 -9.93 22.94
N ARG A 221 -6.26 -10.18 23.48
CA ARG A 221 -5.62 -9.30 24.47
C ARG A 221 -5.39 -7.89 23.92
N ALA A 222 -4.85 -7.78 22.71
CA ALA A 222 -4.62 -6.51 22.04
C ALA A 222 -5.93 -5.74 21.83
N GLY A 223 -6.97 -6.42 21.33
CA GLY A 223 -8.27 -5.80 21.05
C GLY A 223 -9.14 -5.54 22.29
N SER A 224 -8.67 -5.92 23.47
CA SER A 224 -9.35 -5.65 24.74
C SER A 224 -8.77 -4.42 25.45
N VAL A 225 -7.77 -3.74 24.89
CA VAL A 225 -7.12 -2.57 25.51
C VAL A 225 -8.05 -1.35 25.53
N CYS A 226 -8.81 -1.11 24.47
CA CYS A 226 -9.86 -0.10 24.47
C CYS A 226 -10.97 -0.44 23.47
N PRO A 227 -12.23 -0.05 23.77
CA PRO A 227 -13.41 -0.54 23.04
C PRO A 227 -13.43 -0.13 21.56
N GLN A 228 -12.67 0.90 21.19
CA GLN A 228 -12.62 1.39 19.82
C GLN A 228 -11.64 0.63 18.92
N VAL A 229 -10.82 -0.26 19.48
CA VAL A 229 -9.90 -1.12 18.73
C VAL A 229 -10.25 -2.56 19.03
N PRO A 230 -11.36 -3.11 18.47
CA PRO A 230 -11.79 -4.47 18.78
C PRO A 230 -10.80 -5.52 18.22
N PRO A 231 -10.84 -6.78 18.71
CA PRO A 231 -9.96 -7.85 18.24
C PRO A 231 -10.01 -8.06 16.72
N ALA A 232 -11.18 -7.86 16.10
CA ALA A 232 -11.34 -7.95 14.65
C ALA A 232 -10.49 -6.92 13.89
N THR A 233 -10.42 -5.67 14.36
CA THR A 233 -9.58 -4.61 13.78
C THR A 233 -8.09 -4.93 13.94
N VAL A 234 -7.69 -5.48 15.09
CA VAL A 234 -6.29 -5.92 15.29
C VAL A 234 -5.94 -7.04 14.31
N ALA A 235 -6.79 -8.07 14.19
CA ALA A 235 -6.58 -9.16 13.22
C ALA A 235 -6.50 -8.65 11.78
N ALA A 236 -7.39 -7.72 11.43
CA ALA A 236 -7.42 -7.08 10.12
C ALA A 236 -6.13 -6.33 9.81
N GLN A 237 -5.63 -5.52 10.74
CA GLN A 237 -4.35 -4.84 10.59
C GLN A 237 -3.19 -5.83 10.41
N LEU A 238 -3.08 -6.86 11.25
CA LEU A 238 -2.00 -7.84 11.13
C LEU A 238 -2.03 -8.55 9.77
N MET A 239 -3.22 -8.93 9.31
CA MET A 239 -3.40 -9.57 8.01
C MET A 239 -3.06 -8.62 6.85
N ALA A 240 -3.53 -7.38 6.89
CA ALA A 240 -3.25 -6.39 5.85
C ALA A 240 -1.75 -6.05 5.79
N SER A 241 -1.10 -5.95 6.96
CA SER A 241 0.31 -5.58 7.10
C SER A 241 1.27 -6.70 6.68
N SER A 242 1.11 -7.91 7.22
CA SER A 242 2.07 -9.01 7.05
C SER A 242 1.48 -10.33 6.57
N GLY A 243 0.15 -10.44 6.50
CA GLY A 243 -0.49 -11.74 6.29
C GLY A 243 -0.21 -12.74 7.43
N PHE A 244 0.00 -12.21 8.64
CA PHE A 244 0.42 -12.94 9.84
C PHE A 244 1.86 -13.49 9.83
N ASP A 245 2.74 -12.99 8.96
CA ASP A 245 4.13 -13.43 8.89
C ASP A 245 5.00 -12.75 9.99
N PRO A 246 5.51 -13.50 10.98
CA PRO A 246 6.34 -12.94 12.05
C PRO A 246 7.74 -12.52 11.60
N ASN A 247 8.19 -12.93 10.42
CA ASN A 247 9.55 -12.68 9.93
C ASN A 247 9.59 -11.67 8.78
N LEU A 248 8.45 -11.07 8.43
CA LEU A 248 8.39 -10.11 7.34
C LEU A 248 9.15 -8.83 7.70
N LEU A 249 10.16 -8.49 6.89
CA LEU A 249 10.73 -7.14 6.88
C LEU A 249 10.02 -6.32 5.78
N GLY A 250 9.16 -5.41 6.19
CA GLY A 250 8.47 -4.51 5.26
C GLY A 250 9.28 -3.26 4.93
N ASP A 251 8.79 -2.51 3.93
CA ASP A 251 9.43 -1.25 3.52
C ASP A 251 9.58 -0.26 4.69
N GLY A 252 10.60 0.59 4.62
CA GLY A 252 10.90 1.53 5.71
C GLY A 252 11.35 0.86 7.02
N GLY A 253 11.80 -0.39 6.95
CA GLY A 253 12.33 -1.13 8.10
C GLY A 253 11.25 -1.59 9.08
N ARG A 254 10.01 -1.79 8.61
CA ARG A 254 8.90 -2.30 9.44
C ARG A 254 9.11 -3.77 9.77
N LYS A 255 8.95 -4.14 11.05
CA LYS A 255 9.38 -5.45 11.55
C LYS A 255 8.23 -6.34 11.99
N GLY A 256 8.31 -7.60 11.58
CA GLY A 256 7.54 -8.72 12.09
C GLY A 256 6.04 -8.71 11.82
N VAL A 257 5.29 -9.54 12.53
CA VAL A 257 3.87 -9.78 12.28
C VAL A 257 3.04 -8.49 12.31
N ALA A 258 3.42 -7.56 13.18
CA ALA A 258 2.73 -6.30 13.38
C ALA A 258 3.28 -5.15 12.52
N GLN A 259 4.35 -5.38 11.76
CA GLN A 259 5.00 -4.40 10.89
C GLN A 259 5.28 -3.07 11.60
N PHE A 260 5.77 -3.13 12.85
CA PHE A 260 6.09 -1.92 13.60
C PHE A 260 7.23 -1.15 12.93
N ARG A 261 7.05 0.15 12.75
CA ARG A 261 8.14 1.06 12.43
C ARG A 261 9.10 1.17 13.62
N PRO A 262 10.43 1.28 13.40
CA PRO A 262 11.40 1.36 14.50
C PRO A 262 11.11 2.48 15.51
N GLU A 263 10.74 3.67 15.04
CA GLU A 263 10.38 4.82 15.86
C GLU A 263 9.10 4.61 16.67
N LEU A 264 8.09 3.97 16.07
CA LEU A 264 6.82 3.68 16.74
C LEU A 264 7.04 2.59 17.81
N TRP A 265 7.87 1.58 17.53
CA TRP A 265 8.26 0.59 18.53
C TRP A 265 9.05 1.20 19.69
N ARG A 266 9.96 2.14 19.43
CA ARG A 266 10.66 2.87 20.50
C ARG A 266 9.69 3.65 21.40
N ALA A 267 8.62 4.20 20.83
CA ALA A 267 7.63 4.99 21.56
C ALA A 267 6.61 4.14 22.34
N HIS A 268 6.18 2.99 21.79
CA HIS A 268 5.05 2.22 22.34
C HIS A 268 5.34 0.75 22.63
N GLY A 269 6.47 0.22 22.15
CA GLY A 269 6.88 -1.16 22.41
C GLY A 269 7.29 -1.36 23.86
N PRO A 270 7.08 -2.56 24.44
CA PRO A 270 7.57 -2.87 25.78
C PRO A 270 9.10 -2.73 25.85
N SER A 271 9.60 -2.11 26.91
CA SER A 271 11.04 -1.93 27.11
C SER A 271 11.77 -3.28 27.13
N GLY A 272 12.88 -3.37 26.38
CA GLY A 272 13.66 -4.60 26.26
C GLY A 272 13.03 -5.68 25.37
N ALA A 273 11.86 -5.46 24.79
CA ALA A 273 11.22 -6.41 23.88
C ALA A 273 11.58 -6.16 22.39
N SER A 274 11.36 -7.19 21.57
CA SER A 274 11.64 -7.15 20.12
C SER A 274 10.34 -7.03 19.31
N PRO A 275 10.29 -6.20 18.25
CA PRO A 275 9.14 -6.14 17.35
C PRO A 275 8.99 -7.39 16.46
N TRP A 276 10.04 -8.22 16.39
CA TRP A 276 10.01 -9.52 15.71
C TRP A 276 9.31 -10.61 16.53
N ASP A 277 9.26 -10.46 17.86
CA ASP A 277 8.59 -11.42 18.73
C ASP A 277 7.08 -11.18 18.71
N PRO A 278 6.26 -12.11 18.18
CA PRO A 278 4.81 -11.95 18.15
C PRO A 278 4.18 -11.80 19.53
N GLN A 279 4.77 -12.41 20.57
CA GLN A 279 4.26 -12.34 21.94
C GLN A 279 4.30 -10.92 22.51
N ALA A 280 5.33 -10.14 22.13
CA ALA A 280 5.43 -8.74 22.46
C ALA A 280 4.69 -7.85 21.43
N ALA A 281 4.89 -8.12 20.15
CA ALA A 281 4.44 -7.26 19.06
C ALA A 281 2.92 -7.24 18.92
N VAL A 282 2.23 -8.39 18.95
CA VAL A 282 0.77 -8.41 18.75
C VAL A 282 0.01 -7.66 19.86
N PRO A 283 0.26 -7.90 21.16
CA PRO A 283 -0.37 -7.11 22.23
C PRO A 283 -0.08 -5.61 22.14
N ALA A 284 1.12 -5.22 21.70
CA ALA A 284 1.51 -3.82 21.56
C ALA A 284 0.68 -3.08 20.49
N VAL A 285 0.15 -3.76 19.47
CA VAL A 285 -0.71 -3.14 18.45
C VAL A 285 -1.92 -2.44 19.08
N GLY A 286 -2.65 -3.12 19.96
CA GLY A 286 -3.84 -2.58 20.59
C GLY A 286 -3.56 -1.34 21.44
N ALA A 287 -2.50 -1.40 22.25
CA ALA A 287 -2.03 -0.26 23.05
C ALA A 287 -1.59 0.91 22.19
N THR A 288 -0.87 0.63 21.09
CA THR A 288 -0.35 1.65 20.18
C THR A 288 -1.47 2.33 19.43
N LEU A 289 -2.36 1.59 18.77
CA LEU A 289 -3.53 2.17 18.10
C LEU A 289 -4.35 3.02 19.07
N CYS A 290 -4.59 2.52 20.29
CA CYS A 290 -5.35 3.27 21.27
C CYS A 290 -4.66 4.58 21.70
N ALA A 291 -3.33 4.58 21.81
CA ALA A 291 -2.54 5.79 22.08
C ALA A 291 -2.61 6.77 20.90
N LEU A 292 -2.40 6.29 19.67
CA LEU A 292 -2.46 7.10 18.45
C LEU A 292 -3.84 7.76 18.26
N ARG A 293 -4.93 7.05 18.56
CA ARG A 293 -6.29 7.63 18.53
C ARG A 293 -6.43 8.83 19.46
N ARG A 294 -5.84 8.78 20.66
CA ARG A 294 -5.87 9.90 21.61
C ARG A 294 -4.96 11.04 21.17
N GLU A 295 -3.76 10.70 20.69
CA GLU A 295 -2.77 11.66 20.23
C GLU A 295 -3.26 12.48 19.03
N LEU A 296 -4.03 11.86 18.13
CA LEU A 296 -4.54 12.46 16.91
C LEU A 296 -6.00 12.92 17.04
N ALA A 297 -6.59 12.87 18.25
CA ALA A 297 -7.99 13.22 18.48
C ALA A 297 -8.35 14.66 18.10
N ALA A 298 -7.36 15.55 18.05
CA ALA A 298 -7.53 16.94 17.63
C ALA A 298 -7.52 17.13 16.10
N LEU A 299 -7.09 16.12 15.34
CA LEU A 299 -7.11 16.19 13.88
C LEU A 299 -8.52 15.93 13.35
N ASP A 300 -8.85 16.60 12.25
CA ASP A 300 -10.07 16.32 11.53
C ASP A 300 -9.97 14.96 10.82
N GLY A 301 -11.03 14.17 10.91
CA GLY A 301 -11.10 12.82 10.38
C GLY A 301 -11.70 11.79 11.35
N ASP A 302 -11.82 10.57 10.86
CA ASP A 302 -12.15 9.34 11.59
C ASP A 302 -10.91 8.95 12.42
N PRO A 303 -10.99 9.01 13.77
CA PRO A 303 -9.85 8.72 14.64
C PRO A 303 -9.29 7.31 14.46
N ASP A 304 -10.11 6.34 14.07
CA ASP A 304 -9.69 4.95 13.89
C ASP A 304 -8.81 4.83 12.64
N LEU A 305 -9.22 5.51 11.56
CA LEU A 305 -8.42 5.60 10.34
C LEU A 305 -7.14 6.40 10.54
N LEU A 306 -7.22 7.54 11.23
CA LEU A 306 -6.04 8.37 11.52
C LEU A 306 -5.02 7.57 12.33
N ALA A 307 -5.47 6.77 13.31
CA ALA A 307 -4.58 5.91 14.08
C ALA A 307 -3.99 4.77 13.25
N LEU A 308 -4.77 4.12 12.39
CA LEU A 308 -4.26 3.08 11.48
C LEU A 308 -3.24 3.64 10.48
N ALA A 309 -3.50 4.83 9.94
CA ALA A 309 -2.59 5.52 9.04
C ALA A 309 -1.31 5.92 9.77
N ALA A 310 -1.42 6.51 10.96
CA ALA A 310 -0.26 6.90 11.76
C ALA A 310 0.57 5.71 12.23
N TYR A 311 -0.07 4.56 12.47
CA TYR A 311 0.65 3.33 12.76
C TYR A 311 1.53 2.90 11.57
N ARG A 312 0.99 2.99 10.34
CA ARG A 312 1.67 2.57 9.11
C ARG A 312 2.75 3.55 8.65
N ASP A 313 2.45 4.84 8.70
CA ASP A 313 3.23 5.90 8.04
C ASP A 313 3.96 6.81 9.02
N GLY A 314 3.54 6.83 10.28
CA GLY A 314 4.00 7.75 11.32
C GLY A 314 3.03 8.90 11.57
N THR A 315 3.01 9.39 12.81
CA THR A 315 2.14 10.49 13.25
C THR A 315 2.39 11.79 12.51
N ASP A 316 3.65 12.09 12.19
CA ASP A 316 4.02 13.36 11.57
C ASP A 316 3.54 13.45 10.12
N ALA A 317 3.57 12.32 9.40
CA ALA A 317 3.00 12.23 8.06
C ALA A 317 1.48 12.49 8.07
N VAL A 318 0.76 11.92 9.04
CA VAL A 318 -0.68 12.14 9.20
C VAL A 318 -1.01 13.58 9.59
N ARG A 319 -0.22 14.19 10.48
CA ARG A 319 -0.37 15.61 10.85
C ARG A 319 -0.13 16.54 9.68
N HIS A 320 0.94 16.32 8.93
CA HIS A 320 1.31 17.16 7.79
C HIS A 320 0.25 17.13 6.68
N THR A 321 -0.39 15.99 6.49
CA THR A 321 -1.44 15.82 5.47
C THR A 321 -2.82 16.23 5.95
N GLY A 322 -3.03 16.46 7.25
CA GLY A 322 -4.36 16.75 7.81
C GLY A 322 -5.38 15.63 7.54
N GLY A 323 -4.91 14.38 7.43
CA GLY A 323 -5.74 13.22 7.08
C GLY A 323 -5.89 12.95 5.58
N ASP A 324 -5.13 13.65 4.72
CA ASP A 324 -5.03 13.36 3.29
C ASP A 324 -3.97 12.29 3.00
N PHE A 325 -4.39 11.02 2.92
CA PHE A 325 -3.48 9.88 2.81
C PHE A 325 -3.03 9.61 1.37
N ASP A 326 -1.82 9.08 1.16
CA ASP A 326 -1.41 8.61 -0.17
C ASP A 326 -2.16 7.35 -0.62
N ALA A 327 -2.05 7.00 -1.91
CA ALA A 327 -2.77 5.87 -2.49
C ALA A 327 -2.46 4.52 -1.82
N GLY A 328 -1.23 4.32 -1.34
CA GLY A 328 -0.80 3.09 -0.67
C GLY A 328 -1.42 2.97 0.72
N THR A 329 -1.46 4.06 1.47
CA THR A 329 -2.09 4.11 2.79
C THR A 329 -3.59 3.97 2.69
N GLN A 330 -4.23 4.63 1.73
CA GLN A 330 -5.66 4.45 1.49
C GLN A 330 -6.01 3.00 1.14
N ALA A 331 -5.23 2.36 0.27
CA ALA A 331 -5.42 0.94 -0.07
C ALA A 331 -5.30 0.05 1.17
N PHE A 332 -4.35 0.34 2.05
CA PHE A 332 -4.21 -0.33 3.34
C PHE A 332 -5.44 -0.12 4.24
N LEU A 333 -5.89 1.12 4.42
CA LEU A 333 -7.06 1.43 5.27
C LEU A 333 -8.34 0.74 4.77
N ARG A 334 -8.57 0.70 3.45
CA ARG A 334 -9.69 -0.05 2.86
C ARG A 334 -9.57 -1.55 3.13
N THR A 335 -8.38 -2.11 2.92
CA THR A 335 -8.12 -3.54 3.18
C THR A 335 -8.39 -3.88 4.65
N VAL A 336 -7.95 -3.02 5.59
CA VAL A 336 -8.21 -3.23 7.02
C VAL A 336 -9.70 -3.18 7.34
N ARG A 337 -10.46 -2.24 6.76
CA ARG A 337 -11.92 -2.18 6.93
C ARG A 337 -12.60 -3.45 6.41
N GLU A 338 -12.31 -3.86 5.18
CA GLU A 338 -12.86 -5.08 4.57
C GLU A 338 -12.55 -6.33 5.41
N PHE A 339 -11.32 -6.43 5.91
CA PHE A 339 -10.92 -7.55 6.76
C PHE A 339 -11.54 -7.49 8.15
N ALA A 340 -11.78 -6.31 8.72
CA ALA A 340 -12.40 -6.18 10.03
C ALA A 340 -13.81 -6.79 10.03
N ASP A 341 -14.58 -6.57 8.97
CA ASP A 341 -15.89 -7.20 8.78
C ASP A 341 -15.79 -8.73 8.69
N PHE A 342 -14.81 -9.24 7.95
CA PHE A 342 -14.52 -10.68 7.89
C PHE A 342 -14.18 -11.26 9.28
N TYR A 343 -13.27 -10.63 10.02
CA TYR A 343 -12.83 -11.12 11.32
C TYR A 343 -13.86 -10.92 12.43
N ALA A 344 -14.81 -10.00 12.28
CA ALA A 344 -15.95 -9.87 13.20
C ALA A 344 -16.83 -11.13 13.21
N LEU A 345 -16.74 -11.96 12.16
CA LEU A 345 -17.43 -13.26 12.08
C LEU A 345 -16.68 -14.40 12.79
N ASP A 346 -15.39 -14.24 13.14
CA ASP A 346 -14.63 -15.27 13.86
C ASP A 346 -15.04 -15.29 15.33
N GLY A 347 -15.81 -16.33 15.71
CA GLY A 347 -16.28 -16.53 17.08
C GLY A 347 -15.16 -16.63 18.13
N ARG A 348 -13.93 -17.00 17.73
CA ARG A 348 -12.78 -17.08 18.65
C ARG A 348 -12.27 -15.72 19.08
N LEU A 349 -12.54 -14.67 18.29
CA LEU A 349 -12.14 -13.29 18.57
C LEU A 349 -13.18 -12.54 19.40
N ARG A 350 -14.39 -13.09 19.54
CA ARG A 350 -15.41 -12.56 20.43
C ARG A 350 -15.02 -12.95 21.86
N GLY A 351 -14.50 -12.00 22.63
CA GLY A 351 -14.40 -12.16 24.08
C GLY A 351 -15.79 -12.54 24.60
N THR A 352 -15.87 -13.58 25.43
CA THR A 352 -17.13 -14.15 25.91
C THR A 352 -18.05 -13.03 26.39
N PRO A 353 -19.18 -12.75 25.71
CA PRO A 353 -20.21 -11.93 26.31
C PRO A 353 -20.79 -12.76 27.46
N ALA A 354 -20.83 -12.20 28.66
CA ALA A 354 -21.74 -12.68 29.69
C ALA A 354 -23.15 -12.71 29.07
N SER A 355 -23.64 -13.93 28.83
CA SER A 355 -24.94 -14.18 28.23
C SER A 355 -26.03 -13.77 29.22
N SER A 356 -26.66 -12.62 28.97
CA SER A 356 -28.02 -12.35 29.41
C SER A 356 -28.90 -12.32 28.17
N GLY A 357 -29.54 -13.45 27.90
CA GLY A 357 -30.43 -13.60 26.74
C GLY A 357 -31.77 -12.92 26.94
N ALA A 358 -32.33 -12.40 25.84
CA ALA A 358 -33.76 -12.47 25.56
C ALA A 358 -34.01 -12.25 24.04
N PRO A 359 -35.03 -12.91 23.44
CA PRO A 359 -35.18 -13.04 21.99
C PRO A 359 -36.08 -11.96 21.37
N ALA A 360 -35.88 -11.74 20.06
CA ALA A 360 -36.71 -10.89 19.20
C ALA A 360 -38.04 -11.55 18.80
N THR A 361 -39.06 -10.74 18.55
CA THR A 361 -40.35 -11.13 17.92
C THR A 361 -40.71 -10.15 16.78
N PRO A 362 -41.29 -10.59 15.64
CA PRO A 362 -41.43 -9.77 14.42
C PRO A 362 -42.87 -9.30 14.07
N THR A 363 -43.00 -8.08 13.47
CA THR A 363 -43.97 -7.57 12.44
C THR A 363 -45.50 -7.58 12.81
N PRO A 364 -46.48 -6.87 12.16
CA PRO A 364 -46.52 -6.33 10.78
C PRO A 364 -47.27 -5.02 10.41
N THR A 365 -47.02 -4.66 9.14
CA THR A 365 -47.64 -3.80 8.11
C THR A 365 -49.13 -3.38 8.19
N ALA A 366 -49.45 -2.15 7.77
CA ALA A 366 -50.68 -1.84 7.01
C ALA A 366 -50.60 -0.52 6.19
N LYS A 367 -51.19 -0.54 4.97
CA LYS A 367 -51.53 0.57 4.05
C LYS A 367 -52.84 0.13 3.33
N PRO A 368 -53.47 0.93 2.43
CA PRO A 368 -54.21 2.21 2.49
C PRO A 368 -55.75 1.98 2.36
N PRO A 369 -56.58 3.00 2.02
CA PRO A 369 -56.95 3.16 0.60
C PRO A 369 -57.11 4.63 0.11
N SER A 370 -57.60 4.73 -1.13
CA SER A 370 -57.47 5.79 -2.15
C SER A 370 -58.83 6.39 -2.57
N SER A 371 -58.80 7.33 -3.53
CA SER A 371 -59.87 7.88 -4.41
C SER A 371 -60.72 9.04 -3.83
N SER A 372 -61.16 10.07 -4.57
CA SER A 372 -61.64 10.17 -5.97
C SER A 372 -61.77 11.65 -6.44
N VAL A 373 -61.38 12.02 -7.70
CA VAL A 373 -62.20 12.47 -8.89
C VAL A 373 -63.06 13.75 -8.65
N ALA A 374 -63.08 14.87 -9.42
CA ALA A 374 -63.33 15.07 -10.86
C ALA A 374 -63.01 16.52 -11.36
N ARG A 375 -62.87 16.66 -12.70
CA ARG A 375 -62.83 17.87 -13.59
C ARG A 375 -64.28 18.23 -14.06
N PRO A 376 -64.60 19.16 -15.02
CA PRO A 376 -63.88 20.24 -15.71
C PRO A 376 -64.70 21.55 -15.96
N SER A 377 -64.10 22.59 -16.57
CA SER A 377 -64.80 23.57 -17.46
C SER A 377 -63.83 24.46 -18.27
N THR A 378 -64.06 24.57 -19.58
CA THR A 378 -63.59 25.55 -20.59
C THR A 378 -64.66 25.60 -21.71
N PRO A 379 -64.68 26.52 -22.70
CA PRO A 379 -63.90 27.77 -22.97
C PRO A 379 -64.85 29.01 -23.23
N THR A 380 -64.43 30.23 -23.62
CA THR A 380 -64.17 30.75 -25.00
C THR A 380 -64.01 32.32 -24.95
N PRO A 381 -63.76 33.14 -26.02
CA PRO A 381 -62.45 33.71 -26.34
C PRO A 381 -62.35 35.24 -26.67
N THR A 382 -61.09 35.70 -26.82
CA THR A 382 -60.53 36.64 -27.83
C THR A 382 -60.20 38.10 -27.48
N ALA A 383 -59.09 38.51 -28.10
CA ALA A 383 -58.51 39.83 -28.38
C ALA A 383 -57.64 40.40 -27.23
N GLY A 384 -56.32 40.56 -27.32
CA GLY A 384 -55.40 40.58 -28.45
C GLY A 384 -54.79 41.98 -28.53
N THR A 385 -53.54 42.13 -28.07
CA THR A 385 -52.56 43.06 -28.68
C THR A 385 -51.15 42.81 -28.15
N SER A 386 -50.24 42.80 -29.13
CA SER A 386 -48.79 42.62 -29.16
C SER A 386 -47.91 43.29 -28.07
N LYS A 387 -47.19 42.44 -27.34
CA LYS A 387 -45.71 42.33 -27.17
C LYS A 387 -44.84 43.58 -26.93
N GLU A 388 -44.19 43.59 -25.76
CA GLU A 388 -42.87 44.18 -25.49
C GLU A 388 -41.95 43.05 -24.92
N PRO A 389 -40.65 42.96 -25.24
CA PRO A 389 -39.81 41.84 -24.80
C PRO A 389 -39.50 41.96 -23.31
N GLU A 390 -40.14 41.13 -22.49
CA GLU A 390 -39.83 41.03 -21.08
C GLU A 390 -38.43 40.45 -20.89
N LYS A 391 -37.58 41.21 -20.19
CA LYS A 391 -36.27 40.80 -19.69
C LYS A 391 -36.39 39.38 -19.08
N PRO A 392 -35.47 38.43 -19.37
CA PRO A 392 -35.58 37.06 -18.85
C PRO A 392 -35.77 37.10 -17.35
N SER A 393 -36.91 36.58 -16.87
CA SER A 393 -37.21 36.48 -15.46
C SER A 393 -36.12 35.66 -14.79
N ALA A 394 -35.62 36.15 -13.65
CA ALA A 394 -34.62 35.42 -12.89
C ALA A 394 -35.16 34.02 -12.56
N PRO A 395 -34.34 32.97 -12.70
CA PRO A 395 -34.81 31.62 -12.44
C PRO A 395 -35.31 31.50 -11.00
N VAL A 396 -36.39 30.74 -10.81
CA VAL A 396 -36.99 30.50 -9.49
C VAL A 396 -36.42 29.22 -8.91
N ARG A 397 -36.03 29.23 -7.63
CA ARG A 397 -35.54 28.05 -6.92
C ARG A 397 -36.65 26.99 -6.86
N PRO A 398 -36.42 25.74 -7.33
CA PRO A 398 -37.39 24.67 -7.20
C PRO A 398 -37.75 24.41 -5.72
N ALA A 399 -39.01 24.07 -5.46
CA ALA A 399 -39.46 23.76 -4.11
C ALA A 399 -38.67 22.59 -3.52
N GLY A 400 -38.10 22.78 -2.32
CA GLY A 400 -37.27 21.79 -1.65
C GLY A 400 -35.80 21.74 -2.09
N ALA A 401 -35.40 22.47 -3.13
CA ALA A 401 -33.99 22.55 -3.52
C ALA A 401 -33.17 23.32 -2.47
N LYS A 402 -31.98 22.80 -2.18
CA LYS A 402 -31.05 23.29 -1.16
C LYS A 402 -29.68 23.57 -1.76
N GLN A 403 -28.92 24.44 -1.10
CA GLN A 403 -27.50 24.57 -1.41
C GLN A 403 -26.70 23.55 -0.59
N LEU A 404 -25.78 22.85 -1.24
CA LEU A 404 -24.87 21.91 -0.61
C LEU A 404 -23.58 22.66 -0.23
N VAL A 405 -23.36 22.84 1.06
CA VAL A 405 -22.29 23.69 1.62
C VAL A 405 -21.19 22.81 2.22
N GLY A 406 -19.95 22.99 1.74
CA GLY A 406 -18.78 22.36 2.34
C GLY A 406 -18.45 23.03 3.67
N LYS A 407 -18.36 22.25 4.75
CA LYS A 407 -18.21 22.80 6.11
C LYS A 407 -16.88 23.50 6.34
N GLU A 408 -15.80 23.00 5.75
CA GLU A 408 -14.48 23.62 5.89
C GLU A 408 -14.43 25.04 5.32
N THR A 409 -14.95 25.22 4.11
CA THR A 409 -14.77 26.46 3.34
C THR A 409 -15.97 27.41 3.46
N GLY A 410 -17.14 26.90 3.87
CA GLY A 410 -18.40 27.64 3.82
C GLY A 410 -18.91 27.91 2.39
N LEU A 411 -18.28 27.31 1.38
CA LEU A 411 -18.62 27.48 -0.03
C LEU A 411 -19.64 26.43 -0.49
N CYS A 412 -20.35 26.77 -1.56
CA CYS A 412 -21.41 25.94 -2.11
C CYS A 412 -20.90 25.13 -3.32
N ALA A 413 -21.24 23.84 -3.34
CA ALA A 413 -21.06 22.99 -4.50
C ALA A 413 -21.88 23.56 -5.66
N THR A 414 -21.21 23.87 -6.77
CA THR A 414 -21.79 24.46 -7.97
C THR A 414 -21.64 23.48 -9.12
N GLY A 415 -22.78 22.99 -9.62
CA GLY A 415 -22.85 22.08 -10.75
C GLY A 415 -22.42 22.74 -12.05
N GLY A 416 -21.94 21.92 -12.99
CA GLY A 416 -21.65 22.37 -14.34
C GLY A 416 -22.90 22.60 -15.18
N SER A 417 -22.74 23.30 -16.31
CA SER A 417 -23.83 23.60 -17.25
C SER A 417 -24.11 22.46 -18.25
N GLY A 418 -23.47 21.30 -18.09
CA GLY A 418 -23.58 20.18 -19.02
C GLY A 418 -23.04 18.88 -18.46
N ASP A 419 -23.16 17.84 -19.28
CA ASP A 419 -22.69 16.48 -18.99
C ASP A 419 -21.17 16.41 -18.90
N GLY A 420 -20.66 15.67 -17.92
CA GLY A 420 -19.22 15.50 -17.67
C GLY A 420 -18.53 16.72 -17.06
N VAL A 421 -19.25 17.78 -16.71
CA VAL A 421 -18.64 19.03 -16.22
C VAL A 421 -18.39 18.94 -14.71
N ARG A 422 -17.16 19.27 -14.31
CA ARG A 422 -16.70 19.24 -12.91
C ARG A 422 -17.62 20.05 -11.99
N VAL A 423 -18.01 19.48 -10.85
CA VAL A 423 -18.59 20.27 -9.76
C VAL A 423 -17.47 20.96 -9.00
N VAL A 424 -17.64 22.24 -8.71
CA VAL A 424 -16.63 23.07 -8.04
C VAL A 424 -17.24 23.85 -6.88
N LEU A 425 -16.43 24.24 -5.91
CA LEU A 425 -16.85 25.17 -4.86
C LEU A 425 -16.90 26.61 -5.37
N ARG A 426 -17.98 27.33 -5.06
CA ARG A 426 -18.08 28.79 -5.26
C ARG A 426 -18.76 29.46 -4.08
N ALA A 427 -18.66 30.79 -4.03
CA ALA A 427 -19.44 31.57 -3.09
C ALA A 427 -20.93 31.20 -3.19
N CYS A 428 -21.57 30.99 -2.04
CA CYS A 428 -22.98 30.62 -1.99
C CYS A 428 -23.86 31.76 -2.51
N ARG A 429 -24.57 31.50 -3.60
CA ARG A 429 -25.45 32.45 -4.30
C ARG A 429 -26.74 31.76 -4.71
N GLU A 430 -27.80 32.55 -4.89
CA GLU A 430 -29.10 32.07 -5.38
C GLU A 430 -29.05 31.81 -6.90
N GLU A 431 -28.30 30.78 -7.29
CA GLU A 431 -28.04 30.41 -8.68
C GLU A 431 -28.52 28.98 -8.97
N ARG A 432 -29.07 28.76 -10.18
CA ARG A 432 -29.57 27.44 -10.62
C ARG A 432 -28.57 26.30 -10.41
N ALA A 433 -27.30 26.57 -10.67
CA ALA A 433 -26.21 25.60 -10.55
C ALA A 433 -25.89 25.21 -9.08
N GLN A 434 -26.43 25.91 -8.10
CA GLN A 434 -26.25 25.60 -6.67
C GLN A 434 -27.54 25.06 -6.01
N TRP A 435 -28.63 24.93 -6.76
CA TRP A 435 -29.90 24.42 -6.23
C TRP A 435 -30.00 22.92 -6.47
N TRP A 436 -29.61 22.17 -5.44
CA TRP A 436 -29.61 20.71 -5.44
C TRP A 436 -30.91 20.14 -4.88
N THR A 437 -31.51 19.21 -5.60
CA THR A 437 -32.70 18.47 -5.17
C THR A 437 -32.29 17.05 -4.79
N PHE A 438 -32.51 16.68 -3.53
CA PHE A 438 -32.22 15.34 -3.02
C PHE A 438 -33.45 14.46 -3.21
N ALA A 439 -33.41 13.58 -4.22
CA ALA A 439 -34.53 12.73 -4.56
C ALA A 439 -34.56 11.44 -3.71
N SER A 440 -35.76 10.88 -3.52
CA SER A 440 -35.96 9.64 -2.75
C SER A 440 -35.31 8.41 -3.37
N ASP A 441 -34.95 8.47 -4.65
CA ASP A 441 -34.22 7.42 -5.37
C ASP A 441 -32.70 7.46 -5.12
N GLY A 442 -32.22 8.34 -4.24
CA GLY A 442 -30.81 8.56 -3.91
C GLY A 442 -30.06 9.50 -4.86
N SER A 443 -30.69 10.02 -5.92
CA SER A 443 -30.03 10.99 -6.81
C SER A 443 -30.03 12.41 -6.24
N VAL A 444 -28.94 13.14 -6.50
CA VAL A 444 -28.79 14.55 -6.13
C VAL A 444 -28.79 15.38 -7.40
N ARG A 445 -29.88 16.09 -7.68
CA ARG A 445 -30.18 16.68 -9.00
C ARG A 445 -29.95 18.18 -9.04
N VAL A 446 -29.49 18.71 -10.17
CA VAL A 446 -29.23 20.13 -10.42
C VAL A 446 -29.56 20.50 -11.87
N ASN A 447 -29.81 21.78 -12.13
CA ASN A 447 -30.05 22.30 -13.49
C ASN A 447 -31.18 21.56 -14.27
N GLY A 448 -32.18 21.03 -13.55
CA GLY A 448 -33.32 20.29 -14.13
C GLY A 448 -33.03 18.80 -14.28
N ASP A 449 -32.12 18.45 -15.18
CA ASP A 449 -31.96 17.07 -15.69
C ASP A 449 -30.57 16.46 -15.39
N LEU A 450 -29.72 17.18 -14.66
CA LEU A 450 -28.37 16.72 -14.30
C LEU A 450 -28.34 16.17 -12.87
N CYS A 451 -27.46 15.20 -12.64
CA CYS A 451 -27.24 14.52 -11.38
C CYS A 451 -25.77 14.68 -10.94
N LEU A 452 -25.54 14.75 -9.64
CA LEU A 452 -24.22 14.62 -9.02
C LEU A 452 -23.70 13.20 -9.28
N ASP A 453 -22.57 13.09 -9.96
CA ASP A 453 -22.09 11.84 -10.56
C ASP A 453 -20.62 11.64 -10.24
N VAL A 454 -20.23 10.44 -9.81
CA VAL A 454 -18.82 10.05 -9.78
C VAL A 454 -18.43 9.64 -11.20
N ALA A 455 -17.51 10.39 -11.82
CA ALA A 455 -17.15 10.21 -13.22
C ALA A 455 -16.82 8.76 -13.54
N TRP A 456 -17.55 8.22 -14.53
CA TRP A 456 -17.41 6.84 -15.02
C TRP A 456 -17.66 5.74 -13.95
N GLY A 457 -18.17 6.10 -12.77
CA GLY A 457 -18.31 5.17 -11.65
C GLY A 457 -16.99 4.56 -11.17
N GLU A 458 -15.87 5.23 -11.44
CA GLU A 458 -14.56 4.74 -11.04
C GLU A 458 -14.44 4.67 -9.51
N LYS A 459 -13.82 3.58 -9.03
CA LYS A 459 -13.71 3.27 -7.60
C LYS A 459 -12.38 3.71 -6.98
N ARG A 460 -11.62 4.59 -7.64
CA ARG A 460 -10.33 5.10 -7.15
C ARG A 460 -10.48 6.50 -6.54
N ASP A 461 -9.52 6.91 -5.71
CA ASP A 461 -9.55 8.22 -5.04
C ASP A 461 -9.24 9.33 -6.03
N GLY A 462 -9.77 10.51 -5.75
CA GLY A 462 -9.59 11.67 -6.61
C GLY A 462 -10.44 11.62 -7.90
N VAL A 463 -11.33 10.63 -8.04
CA VAL A 463 -12.20 10.56 -9.22
C VAL A 463 -13.06 11.80 -9.27
N PRO A 464 -13.14 12.45 -10.44
CA PRO A 464 -13.95 13.63 -10.58
C PRO A 464 -15.42 13.40 -10.22
N VAL A 465 -15.95 14.15 -9.26
CA VAL A 465 -17.39 14.39 -9.17
C VAL A 465 -17.83 15.47 -10.17
N GLN A 466 -18.79 15.11 -11.02
CA GLN A 466 -19.26 15.90 -12.14
C GLN A 466 -20.78 16.03 -12.12
N THR A 467 -21.32 16.91 -12.94
CA THR A 467 -22.72 16.86 -13.35
C THR A 467 -22.84 15.96 -14.57
N ALA A 468 -23.76 15.00 -14.54
CA ALA A 468 -24.06 14.15 -15.68
C ALA A 468 -25.57 14.00 -15.87
N TRP A 469 -26.02 13.64 -17.08
CA TRP A 469 -27.46 13.37 -17.30
C TRP A 469 -27.95 12.30 -16.33
N CYS A 470 -29.09 12.58 -15.66
CA CYS A 470 -29.68 11.62 -14.76
C CYS A 470 -30.11 10.35 -15.51
N SER A 471 -29.42 9.25 -15.24
CA SER A 471 -29.61 7.95 -15.91
C SER A 471 -30.09 6.86 -14.96
N GLY A 472 -30.03 7.13 -13.64
CA GLY A 472 -30.34 6.14 -12.61
C GLY A 472 -29.16 5.21 -12.29
N ASN A 473 -27.99 5.41 -12.91
CA ASN A 473 -26.80 4.61 -12.64
C ASN A 473 -26.37 4.70 -11.16
N PRO A 474 -25.69 3.68 -10.60
CA PRO A 474 -25.26 3.69 -9.20
C PRO A 474 -24.23 4.78 -8.84
N ALA A 475 -23.45 5.30 -9.79
CA ALA A 475 -22.50 6.40 -9.57
C ALA A 475 -23.20 7.76 -9.31
N GLN A 476 -24.51 7.84 -9.57
CA GLN A 476 -25.37 8.99 -9.29
C GLN A 476 -26.16 8.85 -7.98
N LYS A 477 -25.93 7.79 -7.21
CA LYS A 477 -26.66 7.48 -5.99
C LYS A 477 -25.83 7.83 -4.76
N TRP A 478 -26.34 8.75 -3.95
CA TRP A 478 -25.68 9.25 -2.77
C TRP A 478 -26.57 9.06 -1.54
N GLU A 479 -25.97 8.62 -0.45
CA GLU A 479 -26.61 8.52 0.85
C GLU A 479 -25.89 9.37 1.88
N TRP A 480 -26.64 9.93 2.82
CA TRP A 480 -26.03 10.59 3.96
C TRP A 480 -25.53 9.54 4.95
N ILE A 481 -24.24 9.56 5.24
CA ILE A 481 -23.64 8.82 6.36
C ILE A 481 -23.14 9.80 7.40
N GLU A 482 -23.10 9.36 8.66
CA GLU A 482 -22.64 10.17 9.78
C GLU A 482 -21.65 9.38 10.63
N SER A 483 -20.56 10.04 11.00
CA SER A 483 -19.61 9.55 12.00
C SER A 483 -19.20 10.71 12.88
N GLN A 484 -19.30 10.52 14.19
CA GLN A 484 -18.87 11.49 15.20
C GLN A 484 -19.44 12.91 14.98
N GLY A 485 -20.72 13.01 14.58
CA GLY A 485 -21.40 14.29 14.36
C GLY A 485 -21.05 14.99 13.03
N ARG A 486 -20.22 14.38 12.18
CA ARG A 486 -19.92 14.86 10.82
C ARG A 486 -20.71 14.07 9.78
N ARG A 487 -21.41 14.79 8.91
CA ARG A 487 -22.25 14.21 7.85
C ARG A 487 -21.56 14.31 6.49
N SER A 488 -21.47 13.19 5.78
CA SER A 488 -20.90 13.11 4.43
C SER A 488 -21.89 12.48 3.45
N LEU A 489 -21.72 12.76 2.15
CA LEU A 489 -22.46 12.10 1.07
C LEU A 489 -21.62 10.92 0.56
N PHE A 490 -22.15 9.71 0.68
CA PHE A 490 -21.48 8.47 0.33
C PHE A 490 -22.12 7.81 -0.88
N ASN A 491 -21.28 7.33 -1.79
CA ASN A 491 -21.67 6.56 -2.95
C ASN A 491 -21.35 5.08 -2.70
N ARG A 492 -22.37 4.25 -2.50
CA ARG A 492 -22.22 2.81 -2.25
C ARG A 492 -21.54 2.04 -3.39
N ALA A 493 -21.68 2.49 -4.63
CA ALA A 493 -21.15 1.76 -5.79
C ALA A 493 -19.63 1.89 -5.89
N THR A 494 -19.11 3.05 -5.51
CA THR A 494 -17.68 3.34 -5.51
C THR A 494 -17.03 3.19 -4.13
N ASP A 495 -17.84 3.05 -3.07
CA ASP A 495 -17.42 3.04 -1.67
C ASP A 495 -16.75 4.36 -1.22
N ARG A 496 -17.17 5.48 -1.81
CA ARG A 496 -16.52 6.80 -1.64
C ARG A 496 -17.43 7.88 -1.10
N CYS A 497 -16.83 8.80 -0.35
CA CYS A 497 -17.45 10.02 0.13
C CYS A 497 -17.16 11.18 -0.83
N LEU A 498 -18.10 12.13 -0.88
CA LEU A 498 -17.93 13.41 -1.56
C LEU A 498 -16.91 14.25 -0.80
N ASP A 499 -15.88 14.70 -1.48
CA ASP A 499 -14.72 15.40 -0.93
C ASP A 499 -14.36 16.62 -1.82
N VAL A 500 -13.55 17.52 -1.29
CA VAL A 500 -13.06 18.73 -1.95
C VAL A 500 -11.55 18.60 -2.16
N ASP A 501 -11.14 18.66 -3.42
CA ASP A 501 -9.73 18.78 -3.79
C ASP A 501 -9.30 20.26 -3.75
N GLY A 502 -8.84 20.69 -2.57
CA GLY A 502 -8.40 22.06 -2.30
C GLY A 502 -9.26 22.78 -1.26
N HIS A 503 -9.01 24.08 -1.08
CA HIS A 503 -9.57 24.85 0.06
C HIS A 503 -10.17 26.22 -0.32
N ALA A 504 -10.27 26.52 -1.62
CA ALA A 504 -10.63 27.84 -2.12
C ALA A 504 -11.80 27.80 -3.12
N ALA A 505 -12.35 28.96 -3.45
CA ALA A 505 -13.31 29.07 -4.55
C ALA A 505 -12.65 28.60 -5.86
N GLY A 506 -13.35 27.75 -6.60
CA GLY A 506 -12.85 27.04 -7.78
C GLY A 506 -12.31 25.64 -7.48
N ALA A 507 -12.11 25.26 -6.22
CA ALA A 507 -11.69 23.92 -5.85
C ALA A 507 -12.68 22.86 -6.38
N PRO A 508 -12.20 21.85 -7.12
CA PRO A 508 -13.06 20.80 -7.65
C PRO A 508 -13.47 19.77 -6.58
N LEU A 509 -14.65 19.19 -6.74
CA LEU A 509 -15.17 18.13 -5.87
C LEU A 509 -14.74 16.75 -6.34
N ASN A 510 -14.20 15.88 -5.52
CA ASN A 510 -13.80 14.54 -5.91
C ASN A 510 -14.51 13.46 -5.06
N ALA A 511 -14.40 12.21 -5.50
CA ALA A 511 -14.78 11.05 -4.73
C ALA A 511 -13.55 10.51 -4.01
N TRP A 512 -13.64 10.35 -2.69
CA TRP A 512 -12.51 9.99 -1.85
C TRP A 512 -12.91 8.98 -0.78
N THR A 513 -11.94 8.21 -0.27
CA THR A 513 -12.14 7.26 0.81
C THR A 513 -12.73 7.98 2.01
N CYS A 514 -13.80 7.43 2.59
CA CYS A 514 -14.51 8.08 3.70
C CYS A 514 -13.62 8.15 4.95
N VAL A 515 -13.09 9.35 5.19
CA VAL A 515 -12.28 9.68 6.37
C VAL A 515 -12.99 10.67 7.27
N PHE A 516 -14.16 11.22 6.93
CA PHE A 516 -14.95 12.13 7.79
C PHE A 516 -14.13 13.33 8.32
N ASN A 517 -13.20 13.85 7.51
CA ASN A 517 -12.55 15.13 7.78
C ASN A 517 -13.46 16.30 7.34
N VAL A 518 -13.01 17.53 7.55
CA VAL A 518 -13.81 18.73 7.24
C VAL A 518 -14.07 18.92 5.73
N LYS A 519 -13.18 18.44 4.85
CA LYS A 519 -13.37 18.44 3.39
C LYS A 519 -14.53 17.56 2.93
N GLN A 520 -14.78 16.48 3.66
CA GLN A 520 -15.89 15.54 3.42
C GLN A 520 -17.17 15.88 4.18
N THR A 521 -17.18 16.97 4.94
CA THR A 521 -18.32 17.32 5.79
C THR A 521 -19.21 18.34 5.08
N TRP A 522 -20.48 17.99 4.93
CA TRP A 522 -21.44 18.77 4.14
C TRP A 522 -22.67 19.16 4.95
N SER A 523 -23.26 20.30 4.61
CA SER A 523 -24.56 20.72 5.15
C SER A 523 -25.46 21.29 4.08
N LEU A 524 -26.76 21.36 4.39
CA LEU A 524 -27.76 21.93 3.51
C LEU A 524 -28.19 23.30 4.02
N ARG A 525 -28.28 24.26 3.10
CA ARG A 525 -28.80 25.62 3.32
C ARG A 525 -30.09 25.84 2.53
#